data_AF-A0A7S2C3B9-F1
#
_entry.id   AF-A0A7S2C3B9-F1
#
_cell.length_a   1.000
_cell.length_b   1.000
_cell.length_c   1.000
_cell.angle_alpha   90.00
_cell.angle_beta   90.00
_cell.angle_gamma   90.00
#
_symmetry.space_group_name_H-M   'P 1'
#
loop_
_entity.id
_entity.type
_entity.pdbx_description
1 polymer ?
#
loop_
_entity_poly.entity_id
_entity_poly.type
_entity_poly.pdbx_seq_one_letter_code
_entity_poly.pdbx_strand_id
1 'polypeptide(L)'
;VVAAGQVRSHADLSDLAAVHALPLHALTATVAELNDAVAAGRTDRWGRREHRPLVPPFYSISIKAALFHTQGGLRIDSCARVLQAGSTTAVVPHLLAAGGTVAGGSGNSVE
;
A
#
# COMPACT_ATOMS: atom_id res chain seq x y z
N VAL A 1 17.20 0.94 -1.69
CA VAL A 1 16.37 -0.06 -2.41
C VAL A 1 17.04 -0.53 -3.70
N VAL A 2 17.44 0.37 -4.61
CA VAL A 2 18.23 0.02 -5.82
C VAL A 2 19.56 -0.66 -5.44
N ALA A 3 20.35 -0.04 -4.55
CA ALA A 3 21.59 -0.63 -4.06
C ALA A 3 21.42 -1.95 -3.27
N ALA A 4 20.20 -2.25 -2.81
CA ALA A 4 19.87 -3.51 -2.14
C ALA A 4 19.42 -4.60 -3.13
N GLY A 5 19.49 -4.34 -4.44
CA GLY A 5 19.12 -5.28 -5.51
C GLY A 5 17.62 -5.54 -5.67
N GLN A 6 16.77 -4.86 -4.90
CA GLN A 6 15.32 -5.06 -4.93
C GLN A 6 14.62 -4.30 -6.08
N VAL A 7 15.24 -3.22 -6.56
CA VAL A 7 14.82 -2.51 -7.77
C VAL A 7 15.84 -2.75 -8.86
N ARG A 8 15.39 -3.16 -10.04
CA ARG A 8 16.22 -3.39 -11.23
C ARG A 8 15.92 -2.33 -12.29
N SER A 9 16.96 -1.86 -12.98
CA SER A 9 16.85 -0.92 -14.10
C SER A 9 16.89 -1.67 -15.43
N HIS A 10 16.16 -1.17 -16.42
CA HIS A 10 16.01 -1.76 -17.74
C HIS A 10 16.08 -0.66 -18.81
N ALA A 11 16.77 -0.92 -19.91
CA ALA A 11 16.85 0.05 -21.01
C ALA A 11 15.51 0.17 -21.75
N ASP A 12 14.77 -0.92 -21.86
CA ASP A 12 13.47 -0.98 -22.53
C ASP A 12 12.51 -1.98 -21.85
N LEU A 13 11.27 -2.05 -22.36
CA LEU A 13 10.25 -2.94 -21.84
C LEU A 13 10.48 -4.42 -22.20
N SER A 14 11.25 -4.71 -23.24
CA SER A 14 11.60 -6.08 -23.64
C SER A 14 12.51 -6.71 -22.60
N ASP A 15 13.56 -5.98 -22.21
CA ASP A 15 14.47 -6.39 -21.12
C ASP A 15 13.72 -6.56 -19.80
N LEU A 16 12.84 -5.60 -19.44
CA LEU A 16 12.01 -5.72 -18.24
C LEU A 16 11.11 -6.96 -18.28
N ALA A 17 10.43 -7.20 -19.41
CA ALA A 17 9.53 -8.34 -19.58
C ALA A 17 10.27 -9.67 -19.42
N ALA A 18 11.46 -9.80 -20.02
CA ALA A 18 12.28 -11.01 -19.94
C ALA A 18 12.69 -11.32 -18.49
N VAL A 19 13.08 -10.31 -17.71
CA VAL A 19 13.51 -10.50 -16.31
C VAL A 19 12.40 -11.03 -15.39
N HIS A 20 11.15 -10.66 -15.67
CA HIS A 20 9.98 -11.05 -14.84
C HIS A 20 9.07 -12.08 -15.52
N ALA A 21 9.47 -12.63 -16.67
CA ALA A 21 8.67 -13.53 -17.50
C ALA A 21 7.25 -12.98 -17.81
N LEU A 22 7.16 -11.67 -18.08
CA LEU A 22 5.89 -11.00 -18.41
C LEU A 22 5.60 -11.09 -19.92
N PRO A 23 4.33 -11.15 -20.34
CA PRO A 23 3.98 -11.03 -21.76
C PRO A 23 4.31 -9.61 -22.28
N LEU A 24 5.32 -9.49 -23.15
CA LEU A 24 5.81 -8.20 -23.67
C LEU A 24 4.71 -7.34 -24.29
N HIS A 25 3.83 -7.95 -25.09
CA HIS A 25 2.70 -7.25 -25.71
C HIS A 25 1.78 -6.60 -24.66
N ALA A 26 1.42 -7.36 -23.60
CA ALA A 26 0.54 -6.86 -22.55
C ALA A 26 1.21 -5.75 -21.71
N LEU A 27 2.51 -5.90 -21.42
CA LEU A 27 3.28 -4.88 -20.72
C LEU A 27 3.35 -3.57 -21.53
N THR A 28 3.66 -3.67 -22.82
CA THR A 28 3.78 -2.51 -23.72
C THR A 28 2.44 -1.78 -23.83
N ALA A 29 1.35 -2.51 -24.05
CA ALA A 29 0.00 -1.93 -24.08
C ALA A 29 -0.35 -1.23 -22.76
N THR A 30 -0.03 -1.86 -21.62
CA THR A 30 -0.29 -1.28 -20.29
C THR A 30 0.47 0.04 -20.07
N VAL A 31 1.74 0.12 -20.48
CA VAL A 31 2.55 1.34 -20.38
C VAL A 31 2.04 2.42 -21.34
N ALA A 32 1.66 2.06 -22.56
CA ALA A 32 1.09 2.98 -23.53
C ALA A 32 -0.23 3.59 -23.03
N GLU A 33 -1.16 2.77 -22.56
CA GLU A 33 -2.45 3.23 -22.02
C GLU A 33 -2.27 4.20 -20.84
N LEU A 34 -1.32 3.92 -19.93
CA LEU A 34 -0.99 4.83 -18.84
C LEU A 34 -0.45 6.16 -19.37
N ASN A 35 0.51 6.12 -20.29
CA ASN A 35 1.13 7.32 -20.84
C ASN A 35 0.13 8.17 -21.63
N ASP A 36 -0.80 7.54 -22.36
CA ASP A 36 -1.89 8.21 -23.07
C ASP A 36 -2.88 8.89 -22.11
N ALA A 37 -3.23 8.22 -21.00
CA ALA A 37 -4.07 8.81 -19.97
C ALA A 37 -3.41 10.04 -19.34
N VAL A 38 -2.11 9.95 -19.04
CA VAL A 38 -1.32 11.07 -18.50
C VAL A 38 -1.25 12.22 -19.50
N ALA A 39 -0.93 11.94 -20.77
CA ALA A 39 -0.84 12.96 -21.82
C ALA A 39 -2.18 13.68 -22.05
N ALA A 40 -3.29 12.96 -21.95
CA ALA A 40 -4.64 13.50 -22.09
C ALA A 40 -5.20 14.15 -20.80
N GLY A 41 -4.47 14.09 -19.68
CA GLY A 41 -4.95 14.58 -18.37
C GLY A 41 -6.18 13.83 -17.84
N ARG A 42 -6.35 12.56 -18.23
CA ARG A 42 -7.51 11.73 -17.87
C ARG A 42 -7.19 10.81 -16.70
N THR A 43 -8.24 10.42 -15.99
CA THR A 43 -8.20 9.31 -15.04
C THR A 43 -8.04 8.00 -15.82
N ASP A 44 -7.18 7.10 -15.35
CA ASP A 44 -7.02 5.77 -15.95
C ASP A 44 -8.20 4.85 -15.63
N ARG A 45 -8.20 3.63 -16.20
CA ARG A 45 -9.26 2.63 -16.01
C ARG A 45 -9.45 2.16 -14.55
N TRP A 46 -8.52 2.49 -13.66
CA TRP A 46 -8.55 2.12 -12.23
C TRP A 46 -8.90 3.30 -11.32
N GLY A 47 -9.26 4.45 -11.88
CA GLY A 47 -9.61 5.64 -11.10
C GLY A 47 -8.40 6.49 -10.67
N ARG A 48 -7.20 6.22 -11.19
CA ARG A 48 -5.99 6.95 -10.81
C ARG A 48 -5.79 8.16 -11.72
N ARG A 49 -5.42 9.31 -11.11
CA ARG A 49 -5.30 10.60 -11.81
C ARG A 49 -3.90 11.22 -11.77
N GLU A 50 -3.14 10.95 -10.72
CA GLU A 50 -1.83 11.58 -10.49
C GLU A 50 -0.69 10.62 -10.86
N HIS A 51 -0.35 10.60 -12.15
CA HIS A 51 0.73 9.79 -12.67
C HIS A 51 1.65 10.63 -13.56
N ARG A 52 2.91 10.19 -13.65
CA ARG A 52 3.89 10.67 -14.61
C ARG A 52 4.00 9.65 -15.74
N PRO A 53 4.34 10.07 -16.97
CA PRO A 53 4.59 9.10 -18.03
C PRO A 53 5.77 8.21 -17.64
N LEU A 54 5.65 6.92 -17.92
CA LEU A 54 6.73 5.95 -17.79
C LEU A 54 7.57 5.98 -19.06
N VAL A 55 8.81 6.43 -18.93
CA VAL A 55 9.80 6.51 -20.01
C VAL A 55 11.09 5.79 -19.59
N PRO A 56 11.92 5.35 -20.54
CA PRO A 56 13.22 4.77 -20.23
C PRO A 56 14.13 5.70 -19.40
N PRO A 57 15.05 5.14 -18.58
CA PRO A 57 15.14 3.73 -18.22
C PRO A 57 13.96 3.29 -17.34
N PHE A 58 13.47 2.08 -17.57
CA PHE A 58 12.38 1.51 -16.76
C PHE A 58 12.94 0.87 -15.50
N TYR A 59 12.14 0.87 -14.43
CA TYR A 59 12.51 0.25 -13.16
C TYR A 59 11.45 -0.75 -12.73
N SER A 60 11.89 -1.91 -12.23
CA SER A 60 11.01 -2.98 -11.78
C SER A 60 11.33 -3.40 -10.34
N ILE A 61 10.29 -3.79 -9.60
CA ILE A 61 10.37 -4.39 -8.27
C ILE A 61 9.28 -5.45 -8.15
N SER A 62 9.61 -6.62 -7.60
CA SER A 62 8.63 -7.66 -7.32
C SER A 62 8.00 -7.43 -5.95
N ILE A 63 6.69 -7.18 -5.93
CA ILE A 63 5.94 -6.94 -4.69
C ILE A 63 5.19 -8.21 -4.29
N LYS A 64 5.24 -8.57 -3.01
CA LYS A 64 4.41 -9.61 -2.40
C LYS A 64 3.64 -9.00 -1.24
N ALA A 65 2.47 -9.55 -0.95
CA ALA A 65 1.73 -9.16 0.24
C ALA A 65 2.58 -9.46 1.48
N ALA A 66 2.59 -8.52 2.43
CA ALA A 66 3.23 -8.66 3.72
C ALA A 66 2.22 -8.33 4.82
N LEU A 67 2.31 -9.02 5.94
CA LEU A 67 1.62 -8.61 7.16
C LEU A 67 2.27 -7.32 7.66
N PHE A 68 1.48 -6.27 7.82
CA PHE A 68 1.97 -4.97 8.28
C PHE A 68 1.34 -4.57 9.62
N HIS A 69 0.01 -4.51 9.69
CA HIS A 69 -0.72 -4.16 10.92
C HIS A 69 -1.88 -5.11 11.21
N THR A 70 -2.11 -5.35 12.50
CA THR A 70 -3.31 -6.01 13.02
C THR A 70 -4.29 -4.95 13.51
N GLN A 71 -5.58 -5.11 13.22
CA GLN A 71 -6.63 -4.19 13.66
C GLN A 71 -7.14 -4.49 15.08
N GLY A 72 -6.78 -5.64 15.64
CA GLY A 72 -7.12 -6.04 17.01
C GLY A 72 -6.19 -5.42 18.04
N GLY A 73 -6.61 -5.47 19.30
CA GLY A 73 -5.86 -4.91 20.42
C GLY A 73 -6.74 -4.71 21.65
N LEU A 74 -6.26 -3.89 22.58
CA LEU A 74 -7.00 -3.48 23.77
C LEU A 74 -8.07 -2.43 23.38
N ARG A 75 -9.27 -2.57 23.96
CA ARG A 75 -10.29 -1.52 23.86
C ARG A 75 -9.94 -0.40 24.83
N ILE A 76 -10.04 0.85 24.38
CA ILE A 76 -9.75 2.03 25.17
C ILE A 76 -10.90 3.03 25.13
N ASP A 77 -10.93 3.97 26.06
CA ASP A 77 -11.71 5.20 25.92
C ASP A 77 -10.90 6.33 25.23
N SER A 78 -11.53 7.51 25.07
CA SER A 78 -10.91 8.69 24.46
C SER A 78 -9.71 9.25 25.23
N CYS A 79 -9.46 8.79 26.45
CA CYS A 79 -8.31 9.13 27.29
C CYS A 79 -7.23 8.03 27.28
N ALA A 80 -7.30 7.09 26.35
CA ALA A 80 -6.36 5.96 26.20
C ALA A 80 -6.37 4.96 27.38
N ARG A 81 -7.40 4.97 28.23
CA ARG A 81 -7.54 4.03 29.36
C ARG A 81 -8.16 2.72 28.89
N VAL A 82 -7.59 1.60 29.31
CA VAL A 82 -8.06 0.27 28.89
C VAL A 82 -9.41 -0.06 29.54
N LEU A 83 -10.37 -0.50 28.73
CA LEU A 83 -11.70 -0.94 29.17
C LEU A 83 -11.66 -2.37 29.70
N GLN A 84 -12.45 -2.64 30.73
CA GLN A 84 -12.70 -4.00 31.21
C GLN A 84 -13.47 -4.82 30.17
N ALA A 85 -13.25 -6.14 30.16
CA ALA A 85 -13.91 -7.05 29.23
C ALA A 85 -15.44 -6.94 29.34
N GLY A 86 -16.12 -6.79 28.21
CA GLY A 86 -17.58 -6.63 28.13
C GLY A 86 -18.12 -5.26 28.56
N SER A 87 -17.28 -4.36 29.07
CA SER A 87 -17.71 -3.02 29.47
C SER A 87 -17.50 -1.99 28.34
N THR A 88 -18.31 -0.93 28.37
CA THR A 88 -18.14 0.28 27.55
C THR A 88 -17.68 1.48 28.38
N THR A 89 -17.68 1.38 29.71
CA THR A 89 -17.41 2.50 30.62
C THR A 89 -16.44 2.17 31.76
N ALA A 90 -16.40 0.92 32.21
CA ALA A 90 -15.52 0.50 33.29
C ALA A 90 -14.08 0.33 32.78
N VAL A 91 -13.15 1.00 33.45
CA VAL A 91 -11.72 1.00 33.10
C VAL A 91 -10.92 0.09 34.02
N VAL A 92 -9.79 -0.42 33.52
CA VAL A 92 -8.76 -1.04 34.34
C VAL A 92 -7.90 0.08 34.96
N PRO A 93 -7.87 0.24 36.29
CA PRO A 93 -7.12 1.32 36.92
C PRO A 93 -5.64 1.29 36.55
N HIS A 94 -5.08 2.47 36.25
CA HIS A 94 -3.66 2.68 35.94
C HIS A 94 -3.14 1.98 34.68
N LEU A 95 -4.03 1.45 33.82
CA LEU A 95 -3.64 0.81 32.56
C LEU A 95 -4.03 1.68 31.36
N LEU A 96 -3.04 2.07 30.56
CA LEU A 96 -3.19 2.82 29.32
C LEU A 96 -2.70 1.99 28.13
N ALA A 97 -3.24 2.23 26.93
CA ALA A 97 -2.78 1.61 25.69
C ALA A 97 -2.83 2.60 24.52
N ALA A 98 -1.86 2.50 23.60
CA ALA A 98 -1.74 3.38 22.43
C ALA A 98 -1.06 2.67 21.24
N GLY A 99 -1.22 3.24 20.04
CA GLY A 99 -0.58 2.74 18.82
C GLY A 99 -1.11 1.36 18.40
N GLY A 100 -0.25 0.51 17.83
CA GLY A 100 -0.63 -0.82 17.31
C GLY A 100 -1.09 -1.83 18.36
N THR A 101 -1.12 -1.45 19.63
CA THR A 101 -1.69 -2.27 20.72
C THR A 101 -3.19 -2.02 20.94
N VAL A 102 -3.76 -0.98 20.33
CA VAL A 102 -5.15 -0.58 20.49
C VAL A 102 -6.01 -1.16 19.37
N ALA A 103 -7.16 -1.71 19.73
CA ALA A 103 -8.15 -2.17 18.76
C ALA A 103 -8.77 -0.98 18.00
N GLY A 104 -9.00 -1.15 16.70
CA GLY A 104 -9.82 -0.21 15.92
C GLY A 104 -9.11 1.06 15.45
N GLY A 105 -7.82 1.28 15.78
CA GLY A 105 -7.08 2.47 15.36
C GLY A 105 -6.96 2.66 13.84
N SER A 106 -7.18 1.61 13.04
CA SER A 106 -7.19 1.63 11.58
C SER A 106 -8.36 0.84 10.98
N GLY A 107 -9.42 0.59 11.77
CA GLY A 107 -10.61 -0.16 11.36
C GLY A 107 -11.89 0.67 11.52
N ASN A 108 -13.05 0.11 11.18
CA ASN A 108 -14.35 0.79 11.30
C ASN A 108 -14.87 0.88 12.75
N SER A 109 -13.99 0.78 13.75
CA SER A 109 -14.37 0.57 15.16
C SER A 109 -13.99 1.73 16.09
N VAL A 110 -13.76 2.92 15.52
CA VAL A 110 -13.68 4.16 16.32
C VAL A 110 -15.10 4.65 16.63
N GLU A 111 -15.72 4.05 17.66
CA GLU A 111 -16.86 4.63 18.40
C GLU A 111 -16.49 4.79 19.88
#